data_AF-A0A1H5BWB6-F1
#
_entry.id   AF-A0A1H5BWB6-F1
#
_cell.length_a   1.000
_cell.length_b   1.000
_cell.length_c   1.000
_cell.angle_alpha   90.00
_cell.angle_beta   90.00
_cell.angle_gamma   90.00
#
_symmetry.space_group_name_H-M   'P 1'
#
loop_
_entity.id
_entity.type
_entity.pdbx_description
1 polymer ?
#
loop_
_entity_poly.entity_id
_entity_poly.type
_entity_poly.pdbx_seq_one_letter_code
_entity_poly.pdbx_strand_id
1 'polypeptide(L)'
;MIDLCSPTFDQLSTALGFSCAEAGGLVELRNPLALENWTLPVLEFTIVLGSVLALVFAILRWRRSGDPTTLALWFGATAYLFVIEPPLYFPAAFGIEEHVDTMFAHNVFTVDFLWGRLPLYIIAIYPLMATLAFELVRMLGVFRKYGVLVGAVCVGFVHHAFYEIFDQLGPQLRWWEWSTTNPVNQPMFDAVPLPSVVVFAALWPISLALCVQFFVGRHTDRGRTFTGLELVWRTIVIGLLASAGTFILPIPATILGMESTTVRGFLYAAELVVVTLVAIPVLLRQWSRLRGRTSDVPAYSNNFVRVYSVVYLGVMGLLWGTALPDYLAAVDGVTSNGDPIGNIWHTIACFAIAILCVAATFTVPRNSVDGHGPVSGERTPHAVR
;
A
#
# COMPACT_ATOMS: atom_id res chain seq x y z
N MET A 1 -18.59 -30.37 6.24
CA MET A 1 -17.79 -29.40 7.01
C MET A 1 -16.76 -28.85 6.04
N ILE A 2 -16.60 -27.53 5.96
CA ILE A 2 -15.53 -26.94 5.14
C ILE A 2 -14.22 -27.40 5.76
N ASP A 3 -13.37 -28.07 4.98
CA ASP A 3 -12.03 -28.42 5.42
C ASP A 3 -11.19 -27.14 5.46
N LEU A 4 -10.98 -26.62 6.67
CA LEU A 4 -10.23 -25.38 6.89
C LEU A 4 -8.72 -25.60 6.84
N CYS A 5 -8.26 -26.85 6.75
CA CYS A 5 -6.86 -27.19 6.59
C CYS A 5 -6.64 -28.00 5.30
N SER A 6 -6.72 -27.29 4.16
CA SER A 6 -6.27 -27.86 2.89
C SER A 6 -4.80 -28.29 2.97
N PRO A 7 -4.36 -29.30 2.21
CA PRO A 7 -2.98 -29.79 2.25
C PRO A 7 -1.92 -28.70 2.05
N THR A 8 -2.18 -27.76 1.14
CA THR A 8 -1.28 -26.63 0.87
C THR A 8 -1.24 -25.64 2.04
N PHE A 9 -2.37 -25.38 2.71
CA PHE A 9 -2.36 -24.52 3.89
C PHE A 9 -1.68 -25.18 5.09
N ASP A 10 -1.83 -26.50 5.27
CA ASP A 10 -1.11 -27.28 6.29
C ASP A 10 0.41 -27.14 6.10
N GLN A 11 0.88 -27.30 4.86
CA GLN A 11 2.28 -27.16 4.52
C GLN A 11 2.80 -25.74 4.82
N LEU A 12 2.10 -24.70 4.36
CA LEU A 12 2.52 -23.31 4.56
C LEU A 12 2.49 -22.90 6.04
N SER A 13 1.43 -23.28 6.77
CA SER A 13 1.33 -22.98 8.20
C SER A 13 2.44 -23.65 9.02
N THR A 14 2.74 -24.91 8.71
CA THR A 14 3.84 -25.66 9.36
C THR A 14 5.18 -24.99 9.14
N ALA A 15 5.47 -24.52 7.93
CA ALA A 15 6.71 -23.82 7.62
C ALA A 15 6.81 -22.44 8.30
N LEU A 16 5.67 -21.80 8.57
CA LEU A 16 5.58 -20.56 9.35
C LEU A 16 5.63 -20.77 10.88
N GLY A 17 5.59 -22.03 11.35
CA GLY A 17 5.72 -22.37 12.77
C GLY A 17 4.40 -22.54 13.53
N PHE A 18 3.27 -22.68 12.85
CA PHE A 18 1.96 -22.91 13.49
C PHE A 18 1.16 -24.03 12.82
N SER A 19 0.13 -24.54 13.50
CA SER A 19 -0.75 -25.57 12.93
C SER A 19 -2.09 -24.99 12.51
N CYS A 20 -2.51 -25.27 11.28
CA CYS A 20 -3.86 -24.98 10.79
C CYS A 20 -4.98 -25.62 11.64
N ALA A 21 -4.71 -26.74 12.32
CA ALA A 21 -5.69 -27.47 13.13
C ALA A 21 -6.02 -26.73 14.43
N GLU A 22 -5.07 -25.94 14.91
CA GLU A 22 -5.17 -25.14 16.14
C GLU A 22 -5.32 -23.64 15.85
N ALA A 23 -5.26 -23.24 14.57
CA ALA A 23 -5.40 -21.86 14.12
C ALA A 23 -6.83 -21.34 14.26
N GLY A 24 -7.24 -21.10 15.51
CA GLY A 24 -8.22 -20.10 15.87
C GLY A 24 -9.68 -20.31 15.46
N GLY A 25 -10.43 -19.21 15.59
CA GLY A 25 -11.81 -19.06 15.15
C GLY A 25 -11.96 -17.82 14.26
N LEU A 26 -13.16 -17.24 14.22
CA LEU A 26 -13.41 -16.03 13.41
C LEU A 26 -12.56 -14.82 13.83
N VAL A 27 -12.23 -14.73 15.13
CA VAL A 27 -11.36 -13.72 15.73
C VAL A 27 -10.51 -14.41 16.79
N GLU A 28 -9.22 -14.09 16.85
CA GLU A 28 -8.30 -14.61 17.85
C GLU A 28 -7.36 -13.53 18.36
N LEU A 29 -7.01 -13.62 19.65
CA LEU A 29 -6.08 -12.72 20.33
C LEU A 29 -4.94 -13.53 20.92
N ARG A 30 -3.71 -13.24 20.49
CA ARG A 30 -2.47 -13.85 20.98
C ARG A 30 -1.69 -12.87 21.84
N ASN A 31 -0.79 -13.39 22.66
CA ASN A 31 0.16 -12.54 23.39
C ASN A 31 1.28 -12.09 22.42
N PRO A 32 1.50 -10.78 22.20
CA PRO A 32 2.51 -10.29 21.25
C PRO A 32 3.94 -10.71 21.62
N LEU A 33 4.19 -11.03 22.89
CA LEU A 33 5.51 -11.47 23.37
C LEU A 33 5.76 -12.97 23.19
N ALA A 34 4.75 -13.73 22.76
CA ALA A 34 4.81 -15.17 22.54
C ALA A 34 4.64 -15.55 21.06
N LEU A 35 4.73 -14.57 20.16
CA LEU A 35 4.71 -14.82 18.71
C LEU A 35 6.02 -15.47 18.26
N GLU A 36 5.99 -16.14 17.11
CA GLU A 36 7.10 -16.97 16.57
C GLU A 36 8.45 -16.23 16.54
N ASN A 37 8.43 -14.94 16.24
CA ASN A 37 9.62 -14.11 16.33
C ASN A 37 9.28 -12.65 16.68
N TRP A 38 10.28 -11.93 17.16
CA TRP A 38 10.12 -10.55 17.66
C TRP A 38 9.75 -9.52 16.57
N THR A 39 9.92 -9.86 15.29
CA THR A 39 9.64 -8.92 14.19
C THR A 39 8.14 -8.84 13.89
N LEU A 40 7.37 -9.91 14.17
CA LEU A 40 5.92 -9.95 14.01
C LEU A 40 5.19 -8.83 14.79
N PRO A 41 5.37 -8.67 16.12
CA PRO A 41 4.70 -7.59 16.85
C PRO A 41 5.21 -6.20 16.46
N VAL A 42 6.48 -6.07 16.04
CA VAL A 42 7.05 -4.80 15.56
C VAL A 42 6.39 -4.37 14.24
N LEU A 43 6.24 -5.30 13.29
CA LEU A 43 5.54 -5.08 12.04
C LEU A 43 4.08 -4.71 12.29
N GLU A 44 3.35 -5.54 13.04
CA GLU A 44 1.94 -5.32 13.32
C GLU A 44 1.69 -3.97 13.97
N PHE A 45 2.47 -3.63 15.00
CA PHE A 45 2.37 -2.33 15.66
C PHE A 45 2.63 -1.18 14.67
N THR A 46 3.69 -1.26 13.87
CA THR A 46 4.05 -0.22 12.89
C THR A 46 2.97 -0.02 11.84
N ILE A 47 2.32 -1.08 11.38
CA ILE A 47 1.29 -0.97 10.34
C ILE A 47 -0.06 -0.54 10.95
N VAL A 48 -0.49 -1.16 12.04
CA VAL A 48 -1.77 -0.87 12.68
C VAL A 48 -1.81 0.56 13.23
N LEU A 49 -0.76 0.99 13.95
CA LEU A 49 -0.67 2.37 14.45
C LEU A 49 -0.75 3.37 13.30
N GLY A 50 -0.01 3.12 12.21
CA GLY A 50 0.02 4.00 11.05
C GLY A 50 -1.34 4.14 10.39
N SER A 51 -2.05 3.02 10.22
CA SER A 51 -3.38 3.01 9.64
C SER A 51 -4.41 3.74 10.51
N VAL A 52 -4.36 3.54 11.83
CA VAL A 52 -5.21 4.27 12.79
C VAL A 52 -4.93 5.78 12.73
N LEU A 53 -3.65 6.18 12.75
CA LEU A 53 -3.28 7.59 12.62
C LEU A 53 -3.70 8.18 11.26
N ALA A 54 -3.62 7.40 10.18
CA ALA A 54 -4.11 7.81 8.86
C ALA A 54 -5.63 8.03 8.85
N LEU A 55 -6.39 7.16 9.51
CA LEU A 55 -7.83 7.31 9.67
C LEU A 55 -8.17 8.56 10.51
N VAL A 56 -7.49 8.75 11.64
CA VAL A 56 -7.65 9.95 12.49
C VAL A 56 -7.35 11.21 11.68
N PHE A 57 -6.26 11.22 10.91
CA PHE A 57 -5.93 12.30 10.00
C PHE A 57 -7.04 12.55 8.98
N ALA A 58 -7.55 11.51 8.31
CA ALA A 58 -8.60 11.62 7.32
C ALA A 58 -9.90 12.20 7.90
N ILE A 59 -10.30 11.76 9.09
CA ILE A 59 -11.46 12.29 9.81
C ILE A 59 -11.25 13.76 10.19
N LEU A 60 -10.09 14.10 10.77
CA LEU A 60 -9.78 15.47 11.16
C LEU A 60 -9.72 16.41 9.96
N ARG A 61 -9.16 15.95 8.84
CA ARG A 61 -9.10 16.69 7.57
C ARG A 61 -10.50 16.98 7.04
N TRP A 62 -11.36 15.98 7.01
CA TRP A 62 -12.73 16.19 6.55
C TRP A 62 -13.47 17.19 7.44
N ARG A 63 -13.35 17.06 8.76
CA ARG A 63 -14.02 17.94 9.72
C ARG A 63 -13.49 19.39 9.71
N ARG A 64 -12.19 19.59 9.55
CA ARG A 64 -11.56 20.92 9.64
C ARG A 64 -11.46 21.66 8.31
N SER A 65 -11.30 20.92 7.21
CA SER A 65 -11.02 21.48 5.89
C SER A 65 -12.07 21.12 4.84
N GLY A 66 -13.10 20.35 5.21
CA GLY A 66 -14.16 19.95 4.30
C GLY A 66 -13.71 18.97 3.21
N ASP A 67 -12.52 18.36 3.35
CA ASP A 67 -11.93 17.49 2.33
C ASP A 67 -12.01 16.01 2.71
N PRO A 68 -12.97 15.24 2.15
CA PRO A 68 -13.15 13.82 2.45
C PRO A 68 -12.28 12.88 1.60
N THR A 69 -11.36 13.40 0.77
CA THR A 69 -10.61 12.60 -0.21
C THR A 69 -9.82 11.47 0.45
N THR A 70 -9.08 11.77 1.52
CA THR A 70 -8.28 10.77 2.24
C THR A 70 -9.17 9.78 3.00
N LEU A 71 -10.39 10.17 3.37
CA LEU A 71 -11.35 9.27 4.02
C LEU A 71 -11.93 8.26 3.02
N ALA A 72 -12.29 8.72 1.83
CA ALA A 72 -12.70 7.86 0.73
C ALA A 72 -11.57 6.93 0.28
N LEU A 73 -10.31 7.39 0.32
CA LEU A 73 -9.13 6.58 0.05
C LEU A 73 -8.99 5.44 1.08
N TRP A 74 -9.05 5.76 2.37
CA TRP A 74 -8.87 4.79 3.46
C TRP A 74 -9.94 3.69 3.40
N PHE A 75 -11.21 4.07 3.32
CA PHE A 75 -12.31 3.10 3.23
C PHE A 75 -12.38 2.42 1.86
N GLY A 76 -11.99 3.09 0.78
CA GLY A 76 -11.91 2.50 -0.56
C GLY A 76 -10.85 1.38 -0.63
N ALA A 77 -9.69 1.59 -0.02
CA ALA A 77 -8.65 0.56 0.12
C ALA A 77 -9.12 -0.61 1.00
N THR A 78 -9.85 -0.32 2.07
CA THR A 78 -10.44 -1.35 2.94
C THR A 78 -11.51 -2.17 2.20
N ALA A 79 -12.37 -1.51 1.42
CA ALA A 79 -13.37 -2.18 0.59
C ALA A 79 -12.74 -3.04 -0.50
N TYR A 80 -11.65 -2.58 -1.11
CA TYR A 80 -10.84 -3.37 -2.04
C TYR A 80 -10.34 -4.67 -1.40
N LEU A 81 -9.73 -4.59 -0.21
CA LEU A 81 -9.24 -5.76 0.53
C LEU A 81 -10.36 -6.77 0.76
N PHE A 82 -11.53 -6.35 1.23
CA PHE A 82 -12.64 -7.27 1.48
C PHE A 82 -13.27 -7.89 0.22
N VAL A 83 -12.98 -7.36 -0.96
CA VAL A 83 -13.37 -7.97 -2.24
C VAL A 83 -12.34 -9.00 -2.71
N ILE A 84 -11.05 -8.74 -2.50
CA ILE A 84 -9.96 -9.54 -3.07
C ILE A 84 -9.47 -10.63 -2.12
N GLU A 85 -9.28 -10.35 -0.83
CA GLU A 85 -8.66 -11.28 0.12
C GLU A 85 -9.49 -12.54 0.43
N PRO A 86 -10.82 -12.46 0.68
CA PRO A 86 -11.57 -13.67 1.05
C PRO A 86 -11.52 -14.79 0.00
N PRO A 87 -11.63 -14.50 -1.32
CA PRO A 87 -11.39 -15.50 -2.37
C PRO A 87 -10.00 -16.14 -2.35
N LEU A 88 -8.96 -15.37 -2.00
CA LEU A 88 -7.58 -15.86 -1.94
C LEU A 88 -7.33 -16.79 -0.75
N TYR A 89 -8.00 -16.53 0.37
CA TYR A 89 -7.88 -17.35 1.58
C TYR A 89 -8.77 -18.59 1.59
N PHE A 90 -9.92 -18.55 0.91
CA PHE A 90 -10.91 -19.63 0.92
C PHE A 90 -11.34 -20.02 -0.51
N PRO A 91 -10.42 -20.40 -1.41
CA PRO A 91 -10.77 -20.69 -2.80
C PRO A 91 -11.89 -21.73 -2.94
N ALA A 92 -11.92 -22.72 -2.06
CA ALA A 92 -12.98 -23.72 -1.94
C ALA A 92 -14.37 -23.12 -1.69
N ALA A 93 -14.47 -22.16 -0.77
CA ALA A 93 -15.74 -21.50 -0.44
C ALA A 93 -16.29 -20.65 -1.59
N PHE A 94 -15.43 -20.25 -2.53
CA PHE A 94 -15.79 -19.50 -3.73
C PHE A 94 -15.87 -20.37 -4.99
N GLY A 95 -15.69 -21.69 -4.87
CA GLY A 95 -15.77 -22.64 -6.00
C GLY A 95 -14.66 -22.46 -7.04
N ILE A 96 -13.51 -21.91 -6.65
CA ILE A 96 -12.35 -21.68 -7.52
C ILE A 96 -11.17 -22.61 -7.22
N GLU A 97 -11.34 -23.58 -6.31
CA GLU A 97 -10.30 -24.53 -5.88
C GLU A 97 -9.69 -25.37 -7.01
N GLU A 98 -10.47 -25.70 -8.05
CA GLU A 98 -9.96 -26.41 -9.24
C GLU A 98 -9.02 -25.54 -10.09
N HIS A 99 -9.02 -24.21 -9.89
CA HIS A 99 -8.29 -23.23 -10.69
C HIS A 99 -7.23 -22.47 -9.88
N VAL A 100 -7.44 -22.32 -8.57
CA VAL A 100 -6.60 -21.55 -7.65
C VAL A 100 -6.59 -22.28 -6.30
N ASP A 101 -5.46 -22.89 -5.95
CA ASP A 101 -5.20 -23.36 -4.58
C ASP A 101 -4.70 -22.19 -3.70
N THR A 102 -4.53 -22.41 -2.40
CA THR A 102 -4.01 -21.46 -1.41
C THR A 102 -2.74 -20.81 -1.95
N MET A 103 -2.81 -19.51 -2.24
CA MET A 103 -1.70 -18.77 -2.89
C MET A 103 -0.60 -18.42 -1.90
N PHE A 104 -0.95 -18.18 -0.65
CA PHE A 104 -0.02 -17.85 0.43
C PHE A 104 -0.70 -18.08 1.78
N ALA A 105 0.10 -18.11 2.84
CA ALA A 105 -0.39 -18.05 4.21
C ALA A 105 0.38 -16.95 4.95
N HIS A 106 -0.31 -16.20 5.80
CA HIS A 106 0.36 -15.33 6.78
C HIS A 106 0.72 -16.13 8.02
N ASN A 107 1.75 -15.68 8.73
CA ASN A 107 1.95 -16.12 10.10
C ASN A 107 0.83 -15.56 10.98
N VAL A 108 0.72 -16.07 12.20
CA VAL A 108 -0.26 -15.61 13.18
C VAL A 108 0.31 -14.43 13.98
N PHE A 109 -0.48 -13.38 14.12
CA PHE A 109 -0.11 -12.13 14.79
C PHE A 109 -0.89 -11.97 16.10
N THR A 110 -0.81 -10.80 16.72
CA THR A 110 -1.55 -10.53 17.97
C THR A 110 -3.05 -10.58 17.74
N VAL A 111 -3.52 -10.03 16.62
CA VAL A 111 -4.94 -10.00 16.26
C VAL A 111 -5.12 -10.64 14.90
N ASP A 112 -5.78 -11.80 14.87
CA ASP A 112 -6.07 -12.52 13.64
C ASP A 112 -7.57 -12.71 13.44
N PHE A 113 -7.96 -12.76 12.18
CA PHE A 113 -9.32 -13.07 11.73
C PHE A 113 -9.32 -14.29 10.83
N LEU A 114 -10.51 -14.85 10.61
CA LEU A 114 -10.76 -15.89 9.61
C LEU A 114 -9.86 -17.14 9.80
N TRP A 115 -9.82 -17.70 11.02
CA TRP A 115 -9.06 -18.92 11.33
C TRP A 115 -7.56 -18.79 11.05
N GLY A 116 -6.98 -17.66 11.48
CA GLY A 116 -5.54 -17.39 11.34
C GLY A 116 -5.09 -17.00 9.93
N ARG A 117 -6.02 -16.66 9.03
CA ARG A 117 -5.70 -16.35 7.61
C ARG A 117 -5.61 -14.86 7.32
N LEU A 118 -6.33 -14.02 8.07
CA LEU A 118 -6.35 -12.58 7.86
C LEU A 118 -5.89 -11.84 9.12
N PRO A 119 -4.58 -11.59 9.27
CA PRO A 119 -4.07 -10.76 10.37
C PRO A 119 -4.56 -9.30 10.28
N LEU A 120 -4.73 -8.64 11.44
CA LEU A 120 -5.14 -7.23 11.49
C LEU A 120 -4.16 -6.30 10.77
N TYR A 121 -2.87 -6.61 10.80
CA TYR A 121 -1.88 -5.79 10.08
C TYR A 121 -2.11 -5.80 8.57
N ILE A 122 -2.61 -6.90 7.99
CA ILE A 122 -2.99 -6.96 6.57
C ILE A 122 -4.19 -6.06 6.30
N ILE A 123 -5.23 -6.09 7.12
CA ILE A 123 -6.34 -5.14 7.00
C ILE A 123 -5.82 -3.69 7.06
N ALA A 124 -4.84 -3.42 7.92
CA ALA A 124 -4.28 -2.09 8.13
C ALA A 124 -3.28 -1.63 7.05
N ILE A 125 -2.55 -2.55 6.40
CA ILE A 125 -1.47 -2.17 5.45
C ILE A 125 -2.03 -1.51 4.20
N TYR A 126 -3.15 -2.02 3.67
CA TYR A 126 -3.82 -1.49 2.48
C TYR A 126 -4.13 0.02 2.61
N PRO A 127 -4.94 0.46 3.60
CA PRO A 127 -5.24 1.87 3.74
C PRO A 127 -4.02 2.71 4.16
N LEU A 128 -3.06 2.16 4.93
CA LEU A 128 -1.83 2.87 5.29
C LEU A 128 -0.99 3.18 4.05
N MET A 129 -0.58 2.17 3.29
CA MET A 129 0.30 2.32 2.13
C MET A 129 -0.35 3.18 1.04
N ALA A 130 -1.64 2.95 0.77
CA ALA A 130 -2.41 3.79 -0.14
C ALA A 130 -2.38 5.27 0.32
N THR A 131 -2.56 5.52 1.62
CA THR A 131 -2.52 6.89 2.18
C THR A 131 -1.14 7.52 2.03
N LEU A 132 -0.07 6.82 2.42
CA LEU A 132 1.29 7.35 2.33
C LEU A 132 1.63 7.73 0.89
N ALA A 133 1.43 6.80 -0.05
CA ALA A 133 1.74 7.03 -1.47
C ALA A 133 0.90 8.15 -2.08
N PHE A 134 -0.41 8.13 -1.86
CA PHE A 134 -1.33 9.13 -2.38
C PHE A 134 -1.00 10.53 -1.89
N GLU A 135 -0.76 10.68 -0.59
CA GLU A 135 -0.52 11.97 0.04
C GLU A 135 0.88 12.53 -0.30
N LEU A 136 1.90 11.69 -0.48
CA LEU A 136 3.19 12.11 -1.02
C LEU A 136 3.04 12.73 -2.42
N VAL A 137 2.35 12.05 -3.32
CA VAL A 137 2.08 12.54 -4.69
C VAL A 137 1.21 13.80 -4.68
N ARG A 138 0.22 13.85 -3.78
CA ARG A 138 -0.66 15.02 -3.60
C ARG A 138 0.09 16.24 -3.07
N MET A 139 0.99 16.07 -2.10
CA MET A 139 1.85 17.14 -1.58
C MET A 139 2.76 17.71 -2.67
N LEU A 140 3.29 16.87 -3.54
CA LEU A 140 4.06 17.29 -4.72
C LEU A 140 3.17 17.95 -5.80
N GLY A 141 1.85 18.02 -5.61
CA GLY A 141 0.92 18.72 -6.49
C GLY A 141 0.78 18.09 -7.88
N VAL A 142 1.13 16.82 -8.04
CA VAL A 142 1.11 16.13 -9.33
C VAL A 142 -0.29 16.11 -9.91
N PHE A 143 -1.31 15.75 -9.11
CA PHE A 143 -2.72 15.76 -9.55
C PHE A 143 -3.18 17.10 -10.12
N ARG A 144 -2.75 18.21 -9.49
CA ARG A 144 -3.11 19.57 -9.92
C ARG A 144 -2.43 19.98 -11.24
N LYS A 145 -1.20 19.52 -11.48
CA LYS A 145 -0.41 19.93 -12.66
C LYS A 145 -0.57 18.97 -13.84
N TYR A 146 -0.56 17.68 -13.60
CA TYR A 146 -0.52 16.63 -14.62
C TYR A 146 -1.85 15.86 -14.76
N GLY A 147 -2.83 16.18 -13.90
CA GLY A 147 -4.16 15.58 -13.94
C GLY A 147 -4.26 14.27 -13.19
N VAL A 148 -5.47 13.71 -13.19
CA VAL A 148 -5.84 12.55 -12.37
C VAL A 148 -5.09 11.28 -12.79
N LEU A 149 -5.05 10.99 -14.09
CA LEU A 149 -4.43 9.75 -14.60
C LEU A 149 -2.93 9.68 -14.29
N VAL A 150 -2.17 10.73 -14.65
CA VAL A 150 -0.73 10.78 -14.39
C VAL A 150 -0.44 10.77 -12.89
N GLY A 151 -1.26 11.49 -12.10
CA GLY A 151 -1.17 11.43 -10.65
C GLY A 151 -1.39 10.03 -10.09
N ALA A 152 -2.38 9.28 -10.61
CA ALA A 152 -2.63 7.91 -10.19
C ALA A 152 -1.47 6.96 -10.53
N VAL A 153 -0.87 7.09 -11.73
CA VAL A 153 0.34 6.35 -12.12
C VAL A 153 1.50 6.64 -11.16
N CYS A 154 1.68 7.92 -10.77
CA CYS A 154 2.67 8.28 -9.77
C CYS A 154 2.36 7.69 -8.38
N VAL A 155 1.08 7.56 -8.00
CA VAL A 155 0.70 6.89 -6.75
C VAL A 155 1.04 5.42 -6.78
N GLY A 156 0.76 4.72 -7.88
CA GLY A 156 1.18 3.33 -8.07
C GLY A 156 2.68 3.15 -7.91
N PHE A 157 3.46 4.00 -8.58
CA PHE A 157 4.92 3.96 -8.49
C PHE A 157 5.46 4.25 -7.07
N VAL A 158 4.89 5.22 -6.35
CA VAL A 158 5.32 5.50 -4.97
C VAL A 158 4.87 4.37 -4.04
N HIS A 159 3.66 3.84 -4.21
CA HIS A 159 3.17 2.70 -3.44
C HIS A 159 4.08 1.50 -3.62
N HIS A 160 4.43 1.16 -4.86
CA HIS A 160 5.37 0.10 -5.22
C HIS A 160 6.65 0.21 -4.39
N ALA A 161 7.28 1.38 -4.38
CA ALA A 161 8.54 1.59 -3.68
C ALA A 161 8.43 1.41 -2.15
N PHE A 162 7.27 1.73 -1.55
CA PHE A 162 7.06 1.50 -0.12
C PHE A 162 6.70 0.05 0.21
N TYR A 163 5.87 -0.55 -0.64
CA TYR A 163 5.34 -1.90 -0.48
C TYR A 163 6.43 -2.97 -0.65
N GLU A 164 7.24 -2.87 -1.71
CA GLU A 164 8.28 -3.87 -2.01
C GLU A 164 9.39 -3.95 -0.97
N ILE A 165 9.66 -2.86 -0.24
CA ILE A 165 10.60 -2.91 0.90
C ILE A 165 10.13 -3.92 1.95
N PHE A 166 8.82 -3.98 2.16
CA PHE A 166 8.19 -4.91 3.09
C PHE A 166 8.02 -6.28 2.44
N ASP A 167 7.55 -6.34 1.18
CA ASP A 167 7.19 -7.61 0.52
C ASP A 167 8.41 -8.51 0.28
N GLN A 168 9.56 -7.91 -0.08
CA GLN A 168 10.81 -8.64 -0.32
C GLN A 168 11.48 -9.16 0.96
N LEU A 169 11.05 -8.69 2.14
CA LEU A 169 11.60 -9.10 3.44
C LEU A 169 10.73 -10.16 4.14
N GLY A 170 9.41 -10.11 3.91
CA GLY A 170 8.45 -10.94 4.64
C GLY A 170 8.71 -12.44 4.63
N PRO A 171 9.05 -13.05 3.47
CA PRO A 171 9.36 -14.48 3.42
C PRO A 171 10.55 -14.85 4.31
N GLN A 172 11.62 -14.06 4.31
CA GLN A 172 12.81 -14.31 5.13
C GLN A 172 12.51 -14.21 6.63
N LEU A 173 11.64 -13.29 7.04
CA LEU A 173 11.26 -13.09 8.45
C LEU A 173 10.01 -13.88 8.87
N ARG A 174 9.53 -14.80 8.01
CA ARG A 174 8.33 -15.63 8.23
C ARG A 174 7.10 -14.81 8.58
N TRP A 175 6.90 -13.67 7.93
CA TRP A 175 5.66 -12.89 8.06
C TRP A 175 4.53 -13.53 7.25
N TRP A 176 4.89 -14.10 6.10
CA TRP A 176 4.05 -14.95 5.27
C TRP A 176 4.92 -15.83 4.38
N GLU A 177 4.30 -16.82 3.78
CA GLU A 177 4.93 -17.73 2.84
C GLU A 177 4.09 -17.87 1.58
N TRP A 178 4.77 -17.81 0.43
CA TRP A 178 4.15 -17.97 -0.87
C TRP A 178 4.12 -19.43 -1.29
N SER A 179 3.00 -19.87 -1.86
CA SER A 179 2.93 -21.16 -2.55
C SER A 179 3.73 -21.08 -3.85
N THR A 180 4.96 -21.59 -3.84
CA THR A 180 5.89 -21.46 -4.97
C THR A 180 5.50 -22.31 -6.18
N THR A 181 4.63 -23.31 -6.00
CA THR A 181 4.16 -24.17 -7.10
C THR A 181 2.83 -23.69 -7.70
N ASN A 182 2.17 -22.70 -7.08
CA ASN A 182 0.90 -22.19 -7.56
C ASN A 182 1.09 -21.44 -8.90
N PRO A 183 0.37 -21.80 -9.99
CA PRO A 183 0.51 -21.15 -11.28
C PRO A 183 0.25 -19.64 -11.25
N VAL A 184 -0.59 -19.15 -10.34
CA VAL A 184 -0.92 -17.72 -10.19
C VAL A 184 0.26 -16.92 -9.62
N ASN A 185 1.11 -17.56 -8.82
CA ASN A 185 2.31 -16.93 -8.26
C ASN A 185 3.49 -16.88 -9.25
N GLN A 186 3.40 -17.56 -10.39
CA GLN A 186 4.50 -17.66 -11.34
C GLN A 186 4.48 -16.54 -12.38
N PRO A 187 5.65 -16.02 -12.81
CA PRO A 187 6.99 -16.35 -12.31
C PRO A 187 7.27 -15.75 -10.93
N MET A 188 8.15 -16.42 -10.19
CA MET A 188 8.77 -15.84 -9.00
C MET A 188 9.87 -14.83 -9.38
N PHE A 189 10.04 -13.81 -8.55
CA PHE A 189 11.12 -12.85 -8.55
C PHE A 189 11.87 -12.99 -7.21
N ASP A 190 12.86 -13.90 -7.22
CA ASP A 190 13.43 -14.49 -6.00
C ASP A 190 12.31 -15.08 -5.11
N ALA A 191 12.22 -14.71 -3.83
CA ALA A 191 11.19 -15.23 -2.93
C ALA A 191 9.76 -14.70 -3.18
N VAL A 192 9.58 -13.67 -4.01
CA VAL A 192 8.29 -12.96 -4.16
C VAL A 192 7.69 -13.18 -5.55
N PRO A 193 6.41 -13.52 -5.71
CA PRO A 193 5.73 -13.61 -7.00
C PRO A 193 5.83 -12.30 -7.79
N LEU A 194 6.30 -12.34 -9.04
CA LEU A 194 6.29 -11.16 -9.90
C LEU A 194 4.87 -10.57 -10.10
N PRO A 195 3.78 -11.35 -10.14
CA PRO A 195 2.43 -10.80 -10.10
C PRO A 195 2.17 -9.95 -8.84
N SER A 196 2.75 -10.28 -7.67
CA SER A 196 2.68 -9.43 -6.47
C SER A 196 3.37 -8.09 -6.69
N VAL A 197 4.63 -8.17 -7.16
CA VAL A 197 5.47 -7.00 -7.45
C VAL A 197 4.81 -6.03 -8.43
N VAL A 198 3.94 -6.49 -9.32
CA VAL A 198 3.29 -5.61 -10.31
C VAL A 198 1.86 -5.27 -9.90
N VAL A 199 1.03 -6.28 -9.64
CA VAL A 199 -0.40 -6.09 -9.42
C VAL A 199 -0.67 -5.52 -8.03
N PHE A 200 -0.13 -6.17 -6.99
CA PHE A 200 -0.31 -5.78 -5.58
C PHE A 200 0.57 -4.58 -5.19
N ALA A 201 1.76 -4.43 -5.76
CA ALA A 201 2.61 -3.29 -5.43
C ALA A 201 2.27 -2.03 -6.24
N ALA A 202 1.86 -2.14 -7.52
CA ALA A 202 1.77 -0.99 -8.41
C ALA A 202 0.41 -0.76 -9.09
N LEU A 203 -0.32 -1.78 -9.54
CA LEU A 203 -1.51 -1.57 -10.40
C LEU A 203 -2.79 -1.27 -9.62
N TRP A 204 -3.11 -2.00 -8.55
CA TRP A 204 -4.31 -1.68 -7.76
C TRP A 204 -4.29 -0.28 -7.12
N PRO A 205 -3.14 0.27 -6.63
CA PRO A 205 -3.10 1.62 -6.10
C PRO A 205 -3.30 2.67 -7.20
N ILE A 206 -2.90 2.39 -8.46
CA ILE A 206 -3.24 3.25 -9.62
C ILE A 206 -4.76 3.30 -9.77
N SER A 207 -5.41 2.13 -9.79
CA SER A 207 -6.86 2.04 -9.94
C SER A 207 -7.61 2.76 -8.81
N LEU A 208 -7.19 2.52 -7.56
CA LEU A 208 -7.74 3.20 -6.39
C LEU A 208 -7.55 4.71 -6.46
N ALA A 209 -6.32 5.19 -6.71
CA ALA A 209 -6.01 6.61 -6.75
C ALA A 209 -6.77 7.32 -7.87
N LEU A 210 -6.90 6.69 -9.04
CA LEU A 210 -7.71 7.16 -10.16
C LEU A 210 -9.17 7.30 -9.74
N CYS A 211 -9.76 6.27 -9.14
CA CYS A 211 -11.16 6.28 -8.71
C CYS A 211 -11.40 7.34 -7.62
N VAL A 212 -10.58 7.39 -6.58
CA VAL A 212 -10.69 8.37 -5.49
C VAL A 212 -10.63 9.80 -6.02
N GLN A 213 -9.66 10.10 -6.89
CA GLN A 213 -9.53 11.43 -7.47
C GLN A 213 -10.65 11.75 -8.44
N PHE A 214 -11.12 10.78 -9.21
CA PHE A 214 -12.21 10.99 -10.17
C PHE A 214 -13.55 11.22 -9.49
N PHE A 215 -13.89 10.44 -8.46
CA PHE A 215 -15.19 10.51 -7.78
C PHE A 215 -15.22 11.51 -6.63
N VAL A 216 -14.09 11.82 -5.99
CA VAL A 216 -14.05 12.69 -4.81
C VAL A 216 -13.03 13.82 -4.98
N GLY A 217 -11.75 13.49 -5.10
CA GLY A 217 -10.64 14.45 -5.00
C GLY A 217 -10.76 15.67 -5.92
N ARG A 218 -10.96 15.46 -7.23
CA ARG A 218 -11.07 16.55 -8.21
C ARG A 218 -12.28 17.46 -7.98
N HIS A 219 -13.33 16.95 -7.35
CA HIS A 219 -14.55 17.71 -7.05
C HIS A 219 -14.35 18.54 -5.78
N THR A 220 -13.74 17.95 -4.76
CA THR A 220 -13.31 18.66 -3.54
C THR A 220 -12.33 19.78 -3.88
N ASP A 221 -11.36 19.53 -4.76
CA ASP A 221 -10.40 20.54 -5.22
C ASP A 221 -11.08 21.70 -5.97
N ARG A 222 -12.30 21.49 -6.49
CA ARG A 222 -13.17 22.53 -7.10
C ARG A 222 -14.14 23.18 -6.10
N GLY A 223 -14.03 22.86 -4.82
CA GLY A 223 -14.87 23.41 -3.75
C GLY A 223 -16.21 22.71 -3.55
N ARG A 224 -16.46 21.54 -4.20
CA ARG A 224 -17.68 20.77 -3.94
C ARG A 224 -17.60 20.09 -2.59
N THR A 225 -18.66 20.23 -1.80
CA THR A 225 -18.88 19.45 -0.58
C THR A 225 -19.78 18.24 -0.87
N PHE A 226 -19.70 17.23 -0.01
CA PHE A 226 -20.46 15.99 -0.14
C PHE A 226 -21.25 15.73 1.13
N THR A 227 -22.47 15.22 0.97
CA THR A 227 -23.24 14.64 2.07
C THR A 227 -22.64 13.29 2.49
N GLY A 228 -22.97 12.82 3.69
CA GLY A 228 -22.49 11.52 4.18
C GLY A 228 -22.91 10.36 3.28
N LEU A 229 -24.16 10.36 2.79
CA LEU A 229 -24.66 9.31 1.89
C LEU A 229 -23.97 9.33 0.52
N GLU A 230 -23.73 10.52 -0.05
CA GLU A 230 -22.95 10.64 -1.29
C GLU A 230 -21.53 10.09 -1.12
N LEU A 231 -20.91 10.33 0.03
CA LEU A 231 -19.58 9.82 0.31
C LEU A 231 -19.57 8.29 0.46
N VAL A 232 -20.55 7.73 1.15
CA VAL A 232 -20.67 6.27 1.36
C VAL A 232 -20.77 5.53 0.03
N TRP A 233 -21.73 5.87 -0.84
CA TRP A 233 -21.89 5.13 -2.09
C TRP A 233 -20.68 5.31 -3.01
N ARG A 234 -20.08 6.51 -3.06
CA ARG A 234 -18.86 6.76 -3.85
C ARG A 234 -17.72 5.90 -3.37
N THR A 235 -17.57 5.75 -2.06
CA THR A 235 -16.53 4.91 -1.44
C THR A 235 -16.73 3.44 -1.79
N ILE A 236 -17.97 2.94 -1.77
CA ILE A 236 -18.31 1.58 -2.22
C ILE A 236 -17.93 1.40 -3.69
N VAL A 237 -18.35 2.32 -4.56
CA VAL A 237 -18.04 2.28 -6.00
C VAL A 237 -16.53 2.38 -6.25
N ILE A 238 -15.81 3.21 -5.50
CA ILE A 238 -14.35 3.29 -5.54
C ILE A 238 -13.73 1.93 -5.22
N GLY A 239 -14.14 1.27 -4.14
CA GLY A 239 -13.63 -0.05 -3.77
C GLY A 239 -13.87 -1.11 -4.84
N LEU A 240 -15.09 -1.16 -5.39
CA LEU A 240 -15.46 -2.11 -6.44
C LEU A 240 -14.69 -1.86 -7.76
N LEU A 241 -14.59 -0.60 -8.21
CA LEU A 241 -13.86 -0.25 -9.42
C LEU A 241 -12.35 -0.39 -9.26
N ALA A 242 -11.81 -0.09 -8.07
CA ALA A 242 -10.42 -0.36 -7.73
C ALA A 242 -10.12 -1.87 -7.88
N SER A 243 -11.01 -2.71 -7.35
CA SER A 243 -10.93 -4.18 -7.45
C SER A 243 -10.97 -4.65 -8.89
N ALA A 244 -11.91 -4.12 -9.70
CA ALA A 244 -11.96 -4.43 -11.13
C ALA A 244 -10.64 -4.07 -11.86
N GLY A 245 -9.99 -2.97 -11.48
CA GLY A 245 -8.69 -2.58 -12.04
C GLY A 245 -7.57 -3.59 -11.78
N THR A 246 -7.64 -4.37 -10.70
CA THR A 246 -6.67 -5.46 -10.41
C THR A 246 -6.76 -6.59 -11.41
N PHE A 247 -7.95 -6.82 -11.97
CA PHE A 247 -8.14 -7.81 -13.02
C PHE A 247 -7.91 -7.23 -14.41
N ILE A 248 -8.24 -5.96 -14.63
CA ILE A 248 -8.19 -5.31 -15.95
C ILE A 248 -6.78 -4.86 -16.34
N LEU A 249 -6.05 -4.24 -15.41
CA LEU A 249 -4.73 -3.66 -15.71
C LEU A 249 -3.68 -4.71 -16.12
N PRO A 250 -3.60 -5.91 -15.49
CA PRO A 250 -2.64 -6.94 -15.89
C PRO A 250 -3.16 -7.87 -17.00
N ILE A 251 -4.26 -7.54 -17.69
CA ILE A 251 -4.79 -8.35 -18.80
C ILE A 251 -3.72 -8.66 -19.85
N PRO A 252 -2.87 -7.71 -20.30
CA PRO A 252 -1.83 -8.01 -21.27
C PRO A 252 -0.93 -9.15 -20.80
N ALA A 253 -0.41 -9.09 -19.57
CA ALA A 253 0.40 -10.16 -18.99
C ALA A 253 -0.38 -11.47 -18.79
N THR A 254 -1.63 -11.38 -18.33
CA THR A 254 -2.44 -12.56 -17.98
C THR A 254 -2.89 -13.35 -19.21
N ILE A 255 -3.33 -12.67 -20.27
CA ILE A 255 -3.84 -13.33 -21.49
C ILE A 255 -2.70 -13.71 -22.41
N LEU A 256 -1.79 -12.77 -22.74
CA LEU A 256 -0.72 -13.05 -23.70
C LEU A 256 0.38 -13.93 -23.11
N GLY A 257 0.50 -13.97 -21.78
CA GLY A 257 1.43 -14.83 -21.05
C GLY A 257 0.82 -16.15 -20.57
N MET A 258 -0.43 -16.47 -20.91
CA MET A 258 -1.14 -17.63 -20.36
C MET A 258 -0.41 -18.96 -20.62
N GLU A 259 0.21 -19.11 -21.80
CA GLU A 259 0.91 -20.33 -22.21
C GLU A 259 2.42 -20.34 -21.87
N SER A 260 2.98 -19.23 -21.37
CA SER A 260 4.41 -19.11 -21.10
C SER A 260 4.70 -18.23 -19.90
N THR A 261 5.20 -18.86 -18.84
CA THR A 261 5.68 -18.17 -17.64
C THR A 261 6.73 -17.09 -17.96
N THR A 262 7.60 -17.33 -18.93
CA THR A 262 8.61 -16.36 -19.39
C THR A 262 7.98 -15.15 -20.06
N VAL A 263 7.02 -15.36 -20.98
CA VAL A 263 6.30 -14.26 -21.64
C VAL A 263 5.48 -13.46 -20.63
N ARG A 264 4.77 -14.15 -19.74
CA ARG A 264 4.04 -13.53 -18.63
C ARG A 264 4.94 -12.67 -17.77
N GLY A 265 6.12 -13.20 -17.41
CA GLY A 265 7.13 -12.47 -16.65
C GLY A 265 7.59 -11.19 -17.33
N PHE A 266 7.94 -11.30 -18.62
CA PHE A 266 8.33 -10.15 -19.43
C PHE A 266 7.24 -9.07 -19.49
N LEU A 267 5.98 -9.48 -19.67
CA LEU A 267 4.85 -8.55 -19.77
C LEU A 267 4.58 -7.82 -18.44
N TYR A 268 4.60 -8.54 -17.31
CA TYR A 268 4.52 -7.92 -15.99
C TYR A 268 5.65 -6.91 -15.77
N ALA A 269 6.89 -7.30 -16.08
CA ALA A 269 8.03 -6.39 -15.98
C ALA A 269 7.88 -5.17 -16.90
N ALA A 270 7.36 -5.36 -18.13
CA ALA A 270 7.12 -4.27 -19.08
C ALA A 270 6.04 -3.29 -18.58
N GLU A 271 4.95 -3.77 -17.98
CA GLU A 271 3.93 -2.93 -17.35
C GLU A 271 4.54 -2.04 -16.26
N LEU A 272 5.37 -2.61 -15.39
CA LEU A 272 6.07 -1.86 -14.35
C LEU A 272 7.08 -0.85 -14.92
N VAL A 273 7.80 -1.21 -15.99
CA VAL A 273 8.69 -0.30 -16.71
C VAL A 273 7.91 0.89 -17.27
N VAL A 274 6.73 0.68 -17.85
CA VAL A 274 5.88 1.77 -18.36
C VAL A 274 5.46 2.71 -17.23
N VAL A 275 5.01 2.17 -16.08
CA VAL A 275 4.68 2.97 -14.89
C VAL A 275 5.87 3.81 -14.44
N THR A 276 7.06 3.19 -14.40
CA THR A 276 8.32 3.84 -13.99
C THR A 276 8.73 4.96 -14.95
N LEU A 277 8.66 4.71 -16.26
CA LEU A 277 9.02 5.68 -17.31
C LEU A 277 8.09 6.91 -17.32
N VAL A 278 6.86 6.76 -16.84
CA VAL A 278 5.93 7.89 -16.64
C VAL A 278 6.20 8.60 -15.32
N ALA A 279 6.29 7.86 -14.22
CA ALA A 279 6.33 8.43 -12.88
C ALA A 279 7.64 9.19 -12.60
N ILE A 280 8.80 8.61 -12.92
CA ILE A 280 10.10 9.22 -12.60
C ILE A 280 10.25 10.61 -13.23
N PRO A 281 10.05 10.81 -14.55
CA PRO A 281 10.20 12.13 -15.15
C PRO A 281 9.19 13.14 -14.60
N VAL A 282 7.96 12.73 -14.32
CA VAL A 282 6.92 13.60 -13.77
C VAL A 282 7.30 14.07 -12.37
N LEU A 283 7.68 13.16 -11.48
CA LEU A 283 8.06 13.47 -10.10
C LEU A 283 9.31 14.35 -10.05
N LEU A 284 10.35 14.04 -10.85
CA LEU A 284 11.59 14.83 -10.89
C LEU A 284 11.36 16.26 -11.44
N ARG A 285 10.59 16.39 -12.54
CA ARG A 285 10.26 17.71 -13.11
C ARG A 285 9.44 18.53 -12.14
N GLN A 286 8.46 17.92 -11.48
CA GLN A 286 7.61 18.61 -10.54
C GLN A 286 8.38 19.03 -9.28
N TRP A 287 9.23 18.15 -8.74
CA TRP A 287 10.11 18.48 -7.62
C TRP A 287 11.06 19.63 -7.95
N SER A 288 11.73 19.58 -9.11
CA SER A 288 12.62 20.66 -9.57
C SER A 288 11.89 21.98 -9.74
N ARG A 289 10.68 21.95 -10.31
CA ARG A 289 9.86 23.14 -10.49
C ARG A 289 9.42 23.76 -9.16
N LEU A 290 9.04 22.94 -8.18
CA LEU A 290 8.59 23.41 -6.88
C LEU A 290 9.72 24.02 -6.05
N ARG A 291 10.96 23.54 -6.21
CA ARG A 291 12.14 24.16 -5.58
C ARG A 291 12.50 25.51 -6.18
N GLY A 292 12.29 25.70 -7.48
CA GLY A 292 12.68 26.91 -8.19
C GLY A 292 11.67 28.06 -8.18
N ARG A 293 10.50 27.93 -7.52
CA ARG A 293 9.44 28.95 -7.55
C ARG A 293 8.91 29.26 -6.16
N THR A 294 8.83 30.55 -5.83
CA THR A 294 7.91 31.05 -4.81
C THR A 294 6.50 31.07 -5.40
N SER A 295 5.58 30.33 -4.80
CA SER A 295 4.16 30.31 -5.17
C SER A 295 3.40 31.06 -4.10
N ASP A 296 2.54 32.01 -4.48
CA ASP A 296 1.68 32.74 -3.54
C ASP A 296 0.54 31.87 -2.99
N VAL A 297 0.20 30.79 -3.69
CA VAL A 297 -0.78 29.80 -3.21
C VAL A 297 -0.12 28.88 -2.19
N PRO A 298 -0.65 28.77 -0.95
CA PRO A 298 -0.13 27.85 0.07
C PRO A 298 0.00 26.43 -0.47
N ALA A 299 1.18 25.83 -0.33
CA ALA A 299 1.42 24.46 -0.71
C ALA A 299 0.66 23.50 0.22
N TYR A 300 -0.03 22.52 -0.37
CA TYR A 300 -0.63 21.45 0.40
C TYR A 300 0.47 20.65 1.13
N SER A 301 0.31 20.43 2.43
CA SER A 301 1.27 19.73 3.27
C SER A 301 0.58 18.82 4.27
N ASN A 302 1.21 17.69 4.57
CA ASN A 302 0.73 16.68 5.48
C ASN A 302 1.89 16.21 6.39
N ASN A 303 1.97 16.78 7.59
CA ASN A 303 3.04 16.45 8.54
C ASN A 303 2.97 14.99 9.01
N PHE A 304 1.76 14.43 9.18
CA PHE A 304 1.59 13.02 9.56
C PHE A 304 2.27 12.11 8.55
N VAL A 305 1.92 12.23 7.26
CA VAL A 305 2.49 11.38 6.20
C VAL A 305 4.00 11.54 6.11
N ARG A 306 4.52 12.76 6.19
CA ARG A 306 5.97 13.01 6.17
C ARG A 306 6.69 12.28 7.30
N VAL A 307 6.25 12.47 8.53
CA VAL A 307 6.88 11.87 9.71
C VAL A 307 6.71 10.36 9.69
N TYR A 308 5.49 9.87 9.41
CA TYR A 308 5.21 8.44 9.44
C TYR A 308 5.91 7.69 8.31
N SER A 309 6.09 8.29 7.14
CA SER A 309 6.93 7.70 6.08
C SER A 309 8.38 7.56 6.52
N VAL A 310 8.95 8.53 7.25
CA VAL A 310 10.32 8.38 7.82
C VAL A 310 10.35 7.27 8.87
N VAL A 311 9.35 7.21 9.76
CA VAL A 311 9.25 6.15 10.77
C VAL A 311 9.17 4.77 10.12
N TYR A 312 8.28 4.59 9.14
CA TYR A 312 8.14 3.34 8.39
C TYR A 312 9.46 2.92 7.73
N LEU A 313 10.12 3.83 7.01
CA LEU A 313 11.40 3.54 6.36
C LEU A 313 12.51 3.23 7.37
N GLY A 314 12.50 3.90 8.53
CA GLY A 314 13.44 3.62 9.62
C GLY A 314 13.24 2.24 10.23
N VAL A 315 11.98 1.85 10.51
CA VAL A 315 11.64 0.51 11.02
C VAL A 315 12.01 -0.56 9.99
N MET A 316 11.63 -0.39 8.73
CA MET A 316 11.97 -1.36 7.68
C MET A 316 13.49 -1.44 7.46
N GLY A 317 14.21 -0.31 7.51
CA GLY A 317 15.65 -0.29 7.43
C GLY A 317 16.32 -1.04 8.58
N LEU A 318 15.78 -0.93 9.81
CA LEU A 318 16.23 -1.70 10.96
C LEU A 318 16.00 -3.21 10.74
N LEU A 319 14.80 -3.61 10.31
CA LEU A 319 14.44 -5.00 10.09
C LEU A 319 15.30 -5.65 8.99
N TRP A 320 15.50 -4.95 7.86
CA TRP A 320 16.47 -5.35 6.82
C TRP A 320 17.88 -5.45 7.38
N GLY A 321 18.32 -4.48 8.19
CA GLY A 321 19.63 -4.49 8.82
C GLY A 321 19.86 -5.71 9.72
N THR A 322 18.83 -6.14 10.45
CA THR A 322 18.89 -7.34 11.29
C THR A 322 18.84 -8.65 10.50
N ALA A 323 18.18 -8.66 9.34
CA ALA A 323 18.08 -9.83 8.46
C ALA A 323 19.28 -10.00 7.52
N LEU A 324 20.09 -8.94 7.34
CA LEU A 324 21.19 -8.90 6.39
C LEU A 324 22.27 -9.97 6.61
N PRO A 325 22.68 -10.34 7.84
CA PRO A 325 23.66 -11.40 8.04
C PRO A 325 23.20 -12.74 7.45
N ASP A 326 21.96 -13.14 7.72
CA ASP A 326 21.39 -14.40 7.20
C ASP A 326 21.15 -14.31 5.69
N TYR A 327 20.79 -13.13 5.18
CA TYR A 327 20.68 -12.88 3.75
C TYR A 327 22.00 -13.10 3.02
N LEU A 328 23.10 -12.57 3.55
CA LEU A 328 24.44 -12.70 2.96
C LEU A 328 25.03 -14.11 3.10
N ALA A 329 24.58 -14.87 4.11
CA ALA A 329 24.95 -16.25 4.33
C ALA A 329 24.08 -17.25 3.55
N ALA A 330 22.99 -16.79 2.92
CA ALA A 330 22.07 -17.63 2.19
C ALA A 330 22.77 -18.33 1.01
N VAL A 331 22.38 -19.58 0.77
CA VAL A 331 22.87 -20.41 -0.35
C VAL A 331 21.67 -20.74 -1.23
N ASP A 332 21.81 -20.53 -2.53
CA ASP A 332 20.75 -20.78 -3.53
C ASP A 332 19.41 -20.10 -3.19
N GLY A 333 19.48 -18.90 -2.60
CA GLY A 333 18.29 -18.10 -2.28
C GLY A 333 17.56 -18.52 -0.99
N VAL A 334 18.19 -19.32 -0.12
CA VAL A 334 17.59 -19.79 1.14
C VAL A 334 18.58 -19.62 2.30
N THR A 335 18.10 -19.13 3.45
CA THR A 335 18.89 -18.99 4.68
C THR A 335 19.20 -20.37 5.30
N SER A 336 20.10 -20.41 6.30
CA SER A 336 20.38 -21.64 7.07
C SER A 336 19.15 -22.19 7.81
N ASN A 337 18.17 -21.36 8.10
CA ASN A 337 16.91 -21.73 8.76
C ASN A 337 15.82 -22.20 7.78
N GLY A 338 16.12 -22.22 6.48
CA GLY A 338 15.18 -22.63 5.43
C GLY A 338 14.32 -21.50 4.89
N ASP A 339 14.62 -20.24 5.21
CA ASP A 339 13.78 -19.12 4.82
C ASP A 339 14.19 -18.57 3.44
N PRO A 340 13.27 -18.43 2.48
CA PRO A 340 13.60 -17.91 1.17
C PRO A 340 13.89 -16.40 1.24
N ILE A 341 14.89 -15.93 0.50
CA ILE A 341 15.31 -14.52 0.49
C ILE A 341 14.80 -13.77 -0.75
N GLY A 342 14.40 -12.51 -0.55
CA GLY A 342 13.95 -11.63 -1.63
C GLY A 342 15.09 -10.99 -2.42
N ASN A 343 14.74 -10.04 -3.29
CA ASN A 343 15.69 -9.36 -4.16
C ASN A 343 16.27 -8.09 -3.49
N ILE A 344 17.54 -8.14 -3.06
CA ILE A 344 18.17 -7.00 -2.37
C ILE A 344 18.36 -5.78 -3.29
N TRP A 345 18.67 -5.98 -4.58
CA TRP A 345 18.90 -4.87 -5.50
C TRP A 345 17.60 -4.12 -5.79
N HIS A 346 16.51 -4.85 -5.97
CA HIS A 346 15.17 -4.28 -6.08
C HIS A 346 14.80 -3.50 -4.82
N THR A 347 15.07 -4.08 -3.65
CA THR A 347 14.80 -3.46 -2.34
C THR A 347 15.60 -2.16 -2.16
N ILE A 348 16.89 -2.14 -2.50
CA ILE A 348 17.74 -0.93 -2.45
C ILE A 348 17.17 0.16 -3.36
N ALA A 349 16.75 -0.20 -4.58
CA ALA A 349 16.12 0.76 -5.50
C ALA A 349 14.81 1.32 -4.92
N CYS A 350 13.98 0.46 -4.31
CA CYS A 350 12.73 0.85 -3.65
C CYS A 350 12.99 1.80 -2.46
N PHE A 351 13.95 1.49 -1.59
CA PHE A 351 14.39 2.41 -0.53
C PHE A 351 14.83 3.76 -1.09
N ALA A 352 15.68 3.77 -2.13
CA ALA A 352 16.16 5.01 -2.73
C ALA A 352 15.00 5.85 -3.26
N ILE A 353 14.05 5.25 -4.00
CA ILE A 353 12.87 5.92 -4.53
C ILE A 353 11.98 6.46 -3.41
N ALA A 354 11.69 5.64 -2.39
CA ALA A 354 10.84 6.03 -1.27
C ALA A 354 11.45 7.19 -0.48
N ILE A 355 12.75 7.11 -0.15
CA ILE A 355 13.52 8.18 0.52
C ILE A 355 13.49 9.47 -0.31
N LEU A 356 13.74 9.38 -1.62
CA LEU A 356 13.70 10.55 -2.51
C LEU A 356 12.32 11.19 -2.56
N CYS A 357 11.25 10.40 -2.63
CA CYS A 357 9.87 10.90 -2.62
C CYS A 357 9.55 11.62 -1.31
N VAL A 358 9.97 11.06 -0.17
CA VAL A 358 9.79 11.68 1.15
C VAL A 358 10.62 12.97 1.26
N ALA A 359 11.91 12.92 0.93
CA ALA A 359 12.81 14.07 0.94
C ALA A 359 12.34 15.20 0.03
N ALA A 360 11.73 14.89 -1.12
CA ALA A 360 11.14 15.87 -2.01
C ALA A 360 10.06 16.69 -1.30
N THR A 361 9.26 16.09 -0.41
CA THR A 361 8.23 16.83 0.34
C THR A 361 8.81 17.76 1.42
N PHE A 362 9.99 17.45 1.98
CA PHE A 362 10.67 18.30 2.96
C PHE A 362 11.43 19.47 2.33
N THR A 363 11.89 19.30 1.09
CA THR A 363 12.73 20.30 0.39
C THR A 363 11.94 21.32 -0.43
N VAL A 364 10.62 21.15 -0.55
CA VAL A 364 9.74 22.13 -1.22
C VAL A 364 9.35 23.23 -0.23
N PRO A 365 9.46 24.53 -0.60
CA PRO A 365 9.12 25.65 0.27
C PRO A 365 7.70 25.56 0.84
N ARG A 366 7.57 25.89 2.13
CA ARG A 366 6.28 26.05 2.83
C ARG A 366 6.04 27.53 3.03
N ASN A 367 4.88 28.04 2.63
CA ASN A 367 4.42 29.32 3.17
C ASN A 367 3.87 29.02 4.57
N SER A 368 4.56 29.48 5.60
CA SER A 368 4.10 29.39 6.99
C SER A 368 2.80 30.19 7.12
N VAL A 369 1.67 29.50 7.30
CA VAL A 369 0.46 30.11 7.85
C VAL A 369 0.49 29.88 9.36
N ASP A 370 1.53 30.38 10.01
CA ASP A 370 1.54 30.54 11.46
C ASP A 370 1.13 31.98 11.72
N GLY A 371 -0.13 32.14 12.14
CA GLY A 371 -0.72 33.43 12.40
C GLY A 371 -0.07 34.12 13.58
N HIS A 372 0.41 35.34 13.37
CA HIS A 372 0.39 36.47 14.29
C HIS A 372 0.57 37.75 13.46
N GLY A 373 -0.50 38.18 12.80
CA GLY A 373 -0.62 39.54 12.27
C GLY A 373 -1.54 40.34 13.19
N PRO A 374 -1.20 41.57 13.58
CA PRO A 374 -2.00 42.32 14.53
C PRO A 374 -3.35 42.70 13.89
N VAL A 375 -4.44 42.27 14.53
CA VAL A 375 -5.77 42.82 14.25
C VAL A 375 -5.85 44.16 14.97
N SER A 376 -5.39 45.23 14.32
CA SER A 376 -5.83 46.59 14.65
C SER A 376 -6.95 46.94 13.68
N GLY A 377 -8.19 46.80 14.15
CA GLY A 377 -9.37 47.20 13.43
C GLY A 377 -9.46 48.72 13.35
N GLU A 378 -9.68 49.23 12.15
CA GLU A 378 -10.16 50.60 11.96
C GLU A 378 -11.36 50.53 11.01
N ARG A 379 -12.56 50.60 11.59
CA ARG A 379 -13.79 50.86 10.84
C ARG A 379 -13.85 52.36 10.57
N THR A 380 -13.83 52.76 9.31
CA THR A 380 -14.31 54.09 8.91
C THR A 380 -15.76 53.98 8.39
N PRO A 381 -16.67 54.89 8.78
CA PRO A 381 -18.08 54.79 8.44
C PRO A 381 -18.39 55.32 7.04
N HIS A 382 -19.40 54.71 6.42
CA HIS A 382 -20.05 55.18 5.20
C HIS A 382 -20.50 56.65 5.31
N ALA A 383 -20.07 57.49 4.38
CA ALA A 383 -20.69 58.78 4.10
C ALA A 383 -21.72 58.59 2.97
N VAL A 384 -22.99 58.83 3.30
CA VAL A 384 -24.05 59.10 2.34
C VAL A 384 -24.12 60.62 2.16
N ARG A 385 -23.93 61.10 0.94
CA ARG A 385 -24.63 62.26 0.38
C ARG A 385 -24.83 62.07 -1.11
#